data_AF-A0A2H6A3Q4-F1
#
_entry.id   AF-A0A2H6A3Q4-F1
#
_cell.length_a   1.000
_cell.length_b   1.000
_cell.length_c   1.000
_cell.angle_alpha   90.00
_cell.angle_beta   90.00
_cell.angle_gamma   90.00
#
_symmetry.space_group_name_H-M   'P 1'
#
loop_
_entity.id
_entity.type
_entity.pdbx_description
1 polymer ?
#
loop_
_entity_poly.entity_id
_entity_poly.type
_entity_poly.pdbx_seq_one_letter_code
_entity_poly.pdbx_strand_id
1 'polypeptide(L)'
;MWAAGYNLSVAAAVGFIALAGVAAEIGVVMLVYLDRAWATRAEDEPLNRTIERGAVLRVRPILMTATAIVMGLVPILWAGGTGASVMQRIAAPMIGGMVTATVLTLVVIPVLYYLWRRRQVSVSGGGHS
;
A
#
# COMPACT_ATOMS: atom_id res chain seq x y z
N MET A 1 2.37 -18.46 2.16
CA MET A 1 2.82 -19.17 3.37
C MET A 1 1.97 -20.39 3.61
N TRP A 2 0.74 -20.23 4.12
CA TRP A 2 -0.15 -21.37 4.47
C TRP A 2 -0.59 -22.18 3.23
N ALA A 3 -1.02 -21.50 2.16
CA ALA A 3 -1.38 -22.17 0.90
C ALA A 3 -0.17 -22.79 0.15
N ALA A 4 1.06 -22.41 0.49
CA ALA A 4 2.28 -22.89 -0.16
C ALA A 4 3.06 -23.91 0.72
N GLY A 5 2.52 -24.31 1.88
CA GLY A 5 3.13 -25.30 2.77
C GLY A 5 4.45 -24.89 3.44
N TYR A 6 4.80 -23.60 3.45
CA TYR A 6 6.05 -23.14 4.06
C TYR A 6 5.88 -22.86 5.57
N ASN A 7 6.70 -23.52 6.39
CA ASN A 7 6.86 -23.21 7.82
C ASN A 7 7.50 -21.82 8.01
N LEU A 8 7.13 -21.12 9.09
CA LEU A 8 7.81 -19.90 9.54
C LEU A 8 9.31 -20.19 9.69
N SER A 9 10.13 -19.45 8.94
CA SER A 9 11.59 -19.55 8.95
C SER A 9 12.19 -18.14 9.04
N VAL A 10 13.49 -18.07 9.37
CA VAL A 10 14.22 -16.78 9.36
C VAL A 10 14.13 -16.11 7.97
N ALA A 11 14.23 -16.90 6.90
CA ALA A 11 14.05 -16.43 5.53
C ALA A 11 12.66 -15.83 5.28
N ALA A 12 11.60 -16.46 5.81
CA ALA A 12 10.24 -15.92 5.74
C ALA A 12 10.12 -14.58 6.50
N ALA A 13 10.73 -14.48 7.69
CA ALA A 13 10.73 -13.26 8.48
C ALA A 13 11.40 -12.09 7.73
N VAL A 14 12.53 -12.34 7.06
CA VAL A 14 13.21 -11.35 6.21
C VAL A 14 12.28 -10.89 5.07
N GLY A 15 11.56 -11.81 4.44
CA GLY A 15 10.58 -11.47 3.40
C GLY A 15 9.44 -10.56 3.91
N PHE A 16 8.95 -10.80 5.13
CA PHE A 16 7.94 -9.93 5.76
C PHE A 16 8.49 -8.54 6.11
N ILE A 17 9.75 -8.45 6.57
CA ILE A 17 10.39 -7.16 6.85
C ILE A 17 10.54 -6.35 5.55
N ALA A 18 11.03 -6.98 4.48
CA ALA A 18 11.14 -6.34 3.18
C ALA A 18 9.77 -5.85 2.67
N LEU A 19 8.74 -6.69 2.79
CA LEU A 19 7.36 -6.33 2.46
C LEU A 19 6.87 -5.14 3.28
N ALA A 20 7.14 -5.10 4.59
CA ALA A 20 6.71 -4.00 5.46
C ALA A 20 7.31 -2.66 5.02
N GLY A 21 8.59 -2.64 4.63
CA GLY A 21 9.24 -1.45 4.08
C GLY A 21 8.57 -0.94 2.80
N VAL A 22 8.32 -1.85 1.84
CA VAL A 22 7.62 -1.51 0.59
C VAL A 22 6.18 -1.04 0.86
N ALA A 23 5.47 -1.68 1.78
CA ALA A 23 4.11 -1.28 2.15
C ALA A 23 4.09 0.12 2.79
N ALA A 24 5.07 0.43 3.64
CA ALA A 24 5.23 1.76 4.22
C ALA A 24 5.53 2.82 3.16
N GLU A 25 6.40 2.53 2.19
CA GLU A 25 6.68 3.41 1.05
C GLU A 25 5.40 3.74 0.27
N ILE A 26 4.65 2.71 -0.15
CA ILE A 26 3.42 2.87 -0.94
C ILE A 26 2.36 3.63 -0.14
N GLY A 27 2.24 3.37 1.16
CA GLY A 27 1.32 4.06 2.06
C GLY A 27 1.64 5.55 2.21
N VAL A 28 2.91 5.89 2.44
CA VAL A 28 3.37 7.29 2.55
C VAL A 28 3.16 8.03 1.24
N VAL A 29 3.47 7.42 0.10
CA VAL A 29 3.23 8.00 -1.22
C VAL A 29 1.75 8.35 -1.39
N MET A 30 0.82 7.44 -1.07
CA MET A 30 -0.61 7.72 -1.12
C MET A 30 -1.00 8.90 -0.22
N LEU A 31 -0.54 8.94 1.03
CA LEU A 31 -0.83 10.02 1.98
C LEU A 31 -0.35 11.39 1.48
N VAL A 32 0.89 11.48 0.99
CA VAL A 32 1.45 12.72 0.45
C VAL A 32 0.61 13.21 -0.72
N TYR A 33 0.09 12.32 -1.55
CA TYR A 33 -0.74 12.69 -2.68
C TYR A 33 -2.16 13.09 -2.31
N LEU A 34 -2.77 12.44 -1.32
CA LEU A 34 -4.03 12.90 -0.74
C LEU A 34 -3.89 14.28 -0.12
N ASP A 35 -2.77 14.55 0.55
CA ASP A 35 -2.49 15.84 1.14
C ASP A 35 -2.26 16.94 0.07
N ARG A 36 -1.54 16.63 -1.00
CA ARG A 36 -1.42 17.54 -2.16
C ARG A 36 -2.75 17.79 -2.85
N ALA A 37 -3.61 16.76 -2.98
CA ALA A 37 -4.95 16.92 -3.54
C ALA A 37 -5.81 17.82 -2.65
N TRP A 38 -5.70 17.66 -1.33
CA TRP A 38 -6.37 18.54 -0.37
C TRP A 38 -5.85 19.99 -0.43
N ALA A 39 -4.54 20.19 -0.57
CA ALA A 39 -3.93 21.51 -0.64
C ALA A 39 -4.24 22.27 -1.94
N THR A 40 -4.52 21.54 -3.03
CA THR A 40 -4.81 22.13 -4.36
C THR A 40 -6.29 22.06 -4.74
N ARG A 41 -7.17 21.71 -3.80
CA ARG A 41 -8.62 21.65 -4.02
C ARG A 41 -9.19 23.05 -4.27
N ALA A 42 -10.28 23.12 -5.03
CA ALA A 42 -11.07 24.35 -5.07
C ALA A 42 -11.77 24.56 -3.71
N GLU A 43 -12.01 25.82 -3.32
CA GLU A 43 -12.57 26.17 -2.01
C GLU A 43 -13.88 25.41 -1.71
N ASP A 44 -14.75 25.31 -2.72
CA ASP A 44 -16.05 24.64 -2.65
C ASP A 44 -16.02 23.15 -3.02
N GLU A 45 -14.84 22.57 -3.29
CA GLU A 45 -14.76 21.15 -3.66
C GLU A 45 -15.06 20.26 -2.44
N PRO A 46 -16.06 19.37 -2.54
CA PRO A 46 -16.41 18.54 -1.41
C PRO A 46 -15.33 17.48 -1.17
N LEU A 47 -15.05 17.20 0.11
CA LEU A 47 -13.96 16.32 0.56
C LEU A 47 -13.93 14.96 -0.14
N ASN A 48 -15.10 14.38 -0.43
CA ASN A 48 -15.21 13.10 -1.15
C ASN A 48 -14.61 13.19 -2.57
N ARG A 49 -14.93 14.25 -3.31
CA ARG A 49 -14.46 14.46 -4.68
C ARG A 49 -12.96 14.72 -4.72
N THR A 50 -12.44 15.49 -3.77
CA THR A 50 -11.00 15.72 -3.63
C THR A 50 -10.24 14.42 -3.35
N ILE A 51 -10.73 13.57 -2.45
CA ILE A 51 -10.09 12.29 -2.11
C ILE A 51 -10.20 11.29 -3.26
N GLU A 52 -11.34 11.21 -3.93
CA GLU A 52 -11.53 10.35 -5.10
C GLU A 52 -10.53 10.71 -6.21
N ARG A 53 -10.47 11.99 -6.57
CA ARG A 53 -9.50 12.49 -7.56
C ARG A 53 -8.06 12.24 -7.12
N GLY A 54 -7.75 12.48 -5.86
CA GLY A 54 -6.45 12.24 -5.26
C GLY A 54 -6.03 10.78 -5.34
N ALA A 55 -6.93 9.85 -5.00
CA ALA A 55 -6.67 8.41 -4.97
C ALA A 55 -6.56 7.80 -6.37
N VAL A 56 -7.46 8.14 -7.30
CA VAL A 56 -7.48 7.58 -8.67
C VAL A 56 -6.19 7.88 -9.43
N LEU A 57 -5.64 9.09 -9.26
CA LEU A 57 -4.38 9.48 -9.90
C LEU A 57 -3.17 8.65 -9.42
N ARG A 58 -3.27 7.92 -8.30
CA ARG A 58 -2.19 7.13 -7.71
C ARG A 58 -2.28 5.64 -7.98
N VAL A 59 -3.41 5.16 -8.48
CA VAL A 59 -3.57 3.77 -8.90
C VAL A 59 -2.49 3.37 -9.90
N ARG A 60 -2.22 4.20 -10.92
CA ARG A 60 -1.18 3.91 -11.93
C ARG A 60 0.22 3.76 -11.33
N PRO A 61 0.74 4.74 -10.56
CA PRO A 61 2.03 4.59 -9.86
C PRO A 61 2.11 3.37 -8.94
N ILE A 62 1.09 3.12 -8.12
CA ILE A 62 1.09 2.03 -7.14
C ILE A 62 1.06 0.66 -7.85
N LEU A 63 0.27 0.53 -8.91
CA LEU A 63 0.24 -0.69 -9.71
C LEU A 63 1.54 -0.91 -10.46
N MET A 64 2.21 0.16 -10.92
CA MET A 64 3.52 0.06 -11.59
C MET A 64 4.55 -0.59 -10.66
N THR A 65 4.68 -0.09 -9.43
CA THR A 65 5.65 -0.63 -8.46
C THR A 65 5.27 -2.04 -8.02
N ALA A 66 4.01 -2.29 -7.69
CA ALA A 66 3.54 -3.62 -7.30
C ALA A 66 3.77 -4.66 -8.40
N THR A 67 3.48 -4.31 -9.66
CA THR A 67 3.69 -5.21 -10.80
C THR A 67 5.17 -5.45 -11.04
N ALA A 68 6.02 -4.43 -10.94
CA ALA A 68 7.47 -4.60 -11.08
C ALA A 68 8.05 -5.57 -10.03
N ILE A 69 7.61 -5.44 -8.77
CA ILE A 69 8.03 -6.33 -7.68
C ILE A 69 7.55 -7.76 -7.93
N VAL A 70 6.27 -7.94 -8.25
CA VAL A 70 5.72 -9.27 -8.52
C VAL A 70 6.43 -9.93 -9.71
N MET A 71 6.58 -9.22 -10.84
CA MET A 71 7.29 -9.75 -12.02
C MET A 71 8.75 -10.10 -11.73
N GLY A 72 9.45 -9.31 -10.92
CA GLY A 72 10.84 -9.60 -10.53
C GLY A 72 10.97 -10.83 -9.61
N LEU A 73 9.95 -11.11 -8.79
CA LEU A 73 9.97 -12.20 -7.83
C LEU A 73 9.37 -13.51 -8.37
N VAL A 74 8.49 -13.43 -9.36
CA VAL A 74 7.82 -14.56 -10.02
C VAL A 74 8.83 -15.65 -10.43
N PRO A 75 9.91 -15.37 -11.19
CA PRO A 75 10.87 -16.40 -11.61
C PRO A 75 11.56 -17.13 -10.46
N ILE A 76 11.74 -16.46 -9.32
CA ILE A 76 12.40 -17.02 -8.13
C ILE A 76 11.57 -18.17 -7.54
N LEU A 77 10.24 -18.13 -7.69
CA LEU A 77 9.36 -19.20 -7.21
C LEU A 77 9.54 -20.52 -7.96
N TRP A 78 9.96 -20.48 -9.23
CA TRP A 78 10.23 -21.67 -10.05
C TRP A 78 11.71 -22.01 -10.20
N ALA A 79 12.60 -21.19 -9.63
CA ALA A 79 14.03 -21.44 -9.67
C ALA A 79 14.38 -22.75 -8.95
N GLY A 80 15.26 -23.55 -9.56
CA GLY A 80 15.81 -24.77 -8.98
C GLY A 80 17.31 -24.64 -8.67
N GLY A 81 17.85 -25.55 -7.86
CA GLY A 81 19.27 -25.59 -7.51
C GLY A 81 19.58 -25.21 -6.05
N THR A 82 20.86 -25.17 -5.72
CA THR A 82 21.36 -24.88 -4.37
C THR A 82 20.93 -23.47 -3.92
N GLY A 83 20.27 -23.37 -2.76
CA GLY A 83 19.79 -22.09 -2.21
C GLY A 83 18.41 -21.63 -2.68
N ALA A 84 17.81 -22.30 -3.68
CA ALA A 84 16.47 -21.96 -4.18
C ALA A 84 15.40 -22.02 -3.09
N SER A 85 15.46 -23.03 -2.21
CA SER A 85 14.50 -23.20 -1.12
C SER A 85 14.51 -22.04 -0.10
N VAL A 86 15.64 -21.35 0.05
CA VAL A 86 15.77 -20.16 0.91
C VAL A 86 15.17 -18.96 0.20
N MET A 87 15.55 -18.71 -1.06
CA MET A 87 15.04 -17.58 -1.83
C MET A 87 13.51 -17.65 -2.04
N GLN A 88 12.96 -18.82 -2.32
CA GLN A 88 11.51 -19.04 -2.42
C GLN A 88 10.77 -18.65 -1.13
N ARG A 89 11.34 -18.96 0.05
CA ARG A 89 10.76 -18.60 1.35
C ARG A 89 10.81 -17.10 1.64
N ILE A 90 11.76 -16.38 1.05
CA ILE A 90 11.83 -14.91 1.12
C ILE A 90 10.82 -14.28 0.14
N ALA A 91 10.73 -14.79 -1.10
CA ALA A 91 9.92 -14.22 -2.17
C ALA A 91 8.41 -14.51 -2.00
N ALA A 92 8.03 -15.70 -1.53
CA ALA A 92 6.63 -16.08 -1.35
C ALA A 92 5.77 -15.12 -0.49
N PRO A 93 6.21 -14.67 0.71
CA PRO A 93 5.45 -13.69 1.49
C PRO A 93 5.41 -12.31 0.81
N MET A 94 6.48 -11.94 0.11
CA MET A 94 6.55 -10.65 -0.59
C MET A 94 5.51 -10.59 -1.70
N ILE A 95 5.36 -11.62 -2.53
CA ILE A 95 4.37 -11.61 -3.63
C ILE A 95 2.94 -11.55 -3.09
N GLY A 96 2.58 -12.46 -2.18
CA GLY A 96 1.22 -12.48 -1.62
C GLY A 96 0.90 -11.24 -0.79
N GLY A 97 1.88 -10.79 -0.02
CA GLY A 97 1.80 -9.57 0.76
C GLY A 97 1.70 -8.33 -0.10
N MET A 98 2.38 -8.28 -1.25
CA MET A 98 2.37 -7.11 -2.13
C MET A 98 0.96 -6.87 -2.67
N VAL A 99 0.32 -7.93 -3.20
CA VAL A 99 -1.05 -7.85 -3.71
C VAL A 99 -1.99 -7.35 -2.61
N THR A 100 -1.89 -7.94 -1.42
CA THR A 100 -2.75 -7.58 -0.28
C THR A 100 -2.50 -6.15 0.18
N ALA A 101 -1.23 -5.73 0.31
CA ALA A 101 -0.84 -4.40 0.75
C ALA A 101 -1.24 -3.33 -0.26
N THR A 102 -1.15 -3.61 -1.56
CA THR A 102 -1.63 -2.71 -2.61
C THR A 102 -3.13 -2.47 -2.49
N VAL A 103 -3.94 -3.53 -2.38
CA VAL A 103 -5.40 -3.39 -2.20
C VAL A 103 -5.72 -2.64 -0.91
N LEU A 104 -5.10 -3.04 0.21
CA LEU A 104 -5.29 -2.35 1.49
C LEU A 104 -4.91 -0.88 1.39
N THR A 105 -3.80 -0.52 0.75
CA THR A 105 -3.39 0.88 0.64
C THR A 105 -4.34 1.69 -0.21
N LEU A 106 -4.82 1.14 -1.34
CA LEU A 106 -5.76 1.82 -2.22
C LEU A 106 -7.14 2.04 -1.59
N VAL A 107 -7.54 1.22 -0.61
CA VAL A 107 -8.86 1.32 0.03
C VAL A 107 -8.77 1.96 1.41
N VAL A 108 -7.91 1.43 2.28
CA VAL A 108 -7.84 1.80 3.71
C VAL A 108 -7.27 3.21 3.89
N ILE A 109 -6.20 3.58 3.18
CA ILE A 109 -5.58 4.90 3.37
C ILE A 109 -6.51 6.05 2.98
N PRO A 110 -7.20 6.03 1.82
CA PRO A 110 -8.18 7.07 1.49
C PRO A 110 -9.33 7.17 2.48
N VAL A 111 -9.84 6.04 2.96
CA VAL A 111 -10.93 6.00 3.95
C VAL A 111 -10.49 6.58 5.28
N LEU A 112 -9.31 6.20 5.78
CA LEU A 112 -8.76 6.75 7.02
C LEU A 112 -8.50 8.26 6.89
N TYR A 113 -7.96 8.71 5.76
CA TYR A 113 -7.74 10.12 5.48
C TYR A 113 -9.06 10.91 5.46
N TYR A 114 -10.10 10.37 4.81
CA TYR A 114 -11.44 10.96 4.81
C TYR A 114 -12.00 11.13 6.24
N LEU A 115 -11.94 10.08 7.06
CA LEU A 115 -12.45 10.12 8.43
C LEU A 115 -11.69 11.14 9.29
N TRP A 116 -10.36 11.20 9.14
CA TRP A 116 -9.52 12.14 9.87
C TRP A 116 -9.81 13.59 9.48
N ARG A 117 -9.88 13.90 8.17
CA ARG A 117 -10.19 15.24 7.68
C ARG A 117 -11.62 15.67 8.01
N ARG A 118 -12.60 14.77 7.90
CA ARG A 118 -13.99 15.05 8.28
C ARG A 118 -14.10 15.51 9.72
N ARG A 119 -13.38 14.86 10.65
CA ARG A 119 -13.36 15.28 12.07
C ARG A 119 -12.76 16.67 12.26
N GLN A 120 -11.69 17.02 11.55
CA GLN A 120 -11.07 18.36 11.65
C GLN A 120 -12.02 19.46 11.17
N VAL A 121 -12.67 19.25 10.02
CA VAL A 121 -13.61 20.24 9.46
C VAL A 121 -14.82 20.42 10.37
N SER A 122 -15.33 19.36 10.99
CA SER A 122 -16.44 19.46 11.96
C SER A 122 -16.07 20.22 13.25
N VAL A 123 -14.82 20.16 13.70
CA VAL A 123 -14.37 20.85 14.92
C VAL A 123 -14.20 22.36 14.70
N SER A 124 -13.77 22.80 13.50
CA SER A 124 -13.64 24.24 13.19
C SER A 124 -14.99 24.98 13.00
N GLY A 125 -16.09 24.26 12.74
CA GLY A 125 -17.42 24.85 12.55
C GLY A 125 -18.21 25.14 13.85
N GLY A 126 -17.71 24.72 15.02
CA GLY A 126 -18.44 24.82 16.30
C GLY A 126 -18.07 26.04 17.17
N GLY A 127 -17.28 26.99 16.66
CA GLY A 127 -16.68 28.08 17.45
C GLY A 127 -17.33 29.46 17.34
N HIS A 128 -18.48 29.60 16.66
CA HIS A 128 -19.19 30.88 16.58
C HIS A 128 -20.66 30.67 16.95
N SER A 129 -20.95 30.83 18.24
CA SER A 129 -22.30 31.04 18.79
C SER A 129 -22.20 32.21 19.76
#